data_AF-A0A3P7KGF3-F1
#
_entry.id   AF-A0A3P7KGF3-F1
#
_cell.length_a   1.000
_cell.length_b   1.000
_cell.length_c   1.000
_cell.angle_alpha   90.00
_cell.angle_beta   90.00
_cell.angle_gamma   90.00
#
_symmetry.space_group_name_H-M   'P 1'
#
loop_
_entity.id
_entity.type
_entity.pdbx_description
1 polymer ?
#
loop_
_entity_poly.entity_id
_entity_poly.type
_entity_poly.pdbx_seq_one_letter_code
_entity_poly.pdbx_strand_id
1 'polypeptide(L)'
;MANFDDAGLYYQERFFANDGVPDAGREMIAEYRQICEQFRRFIREFSTGGIGGLYYRDELKRNYNAKHYFLEVNMTHLKQFDEDAEAKLRTHPGKFLPAFEEAARTVADELTAPRPEGEEEMKDIQISLTLDEYPTSIRRVKSAQVSQIVKICGIIVAASQVRAKATKITLQCRTCRHTISDQALKPGLEGFQLPRTCGAPQSGQLQRCPVDPYHIVPDKCHCVDYQTLKLQENPEDVP
;
A
#
# COMPACT_ATOMS: atom_id res chain seq x y z
N MET A 1 -8.07 -28.81 -31.24
CA MET A 1 -8.74 -29.26 -30.00
C MET A 1 -8.62 -28.13 -29.01
N ALA A 2 -9.75 -27.53 -28.64
CA ALA A 2 -9.83 -26.25 -27.95
C ALA A 2 -9.38 -26.36 -26.47
N ASN A 3 -8.54 -25.42 -26.04
CA ASN A 3 -8.15 -25.19 -24.65
C ASN A 3 -9.40 -24.83 -23.83
N PHE A 4 -9.77 -25.70 -22.90
CA PHE A 4 -10.95 -25.60 -22.05
C PHE A 4 -10.59 -25.39 -20.57
N ASP A 5 -9.41 -24.84 -20.26
CA ASP A 5 -8.92 -24.75 -18.87
C ASP A 5 -8.45 -23.33 -18.51
N ASP A 6 -9.36 -22.35 -18.62
CA ASP A 6 -9.27 -21.19 -17.74
C ASP A 6 -10.68 -20.86 -17.24
N ALA A 7 -11.13 -21.64 -16.26
CA ALA A 7 -12.32 -21.30 -15.50
C ALA A 7 -12.00 -20.08 -14.65
N GLY A 8 -12.19 -18.89 -15.23
CA GLY A 8 -12.13 -17.64 -14.48
C GLY A 8 -12.96 -17.79 -13.20
N LEU A 9 -12.34 -17.52 -12.05
CA LEU A 9 -13.04 -17.45 -10.78
C LEU A 9 -13.80 -16.13 -10.76
N TYR A 10 -15.03 -16.14 -11.30
CA TYR A 10 -15.94 -15.01 -11.24
C TYR A 10 -16.66 -15.03 -9.89
N TYR A 11 -16.42 -14.01 -9.07
CA TYR A 11 -17.21 -13.79 -7.86
C TYR A 11 -18.48 -13.03 -8.25
N GLN A 12 -19.62 -13.71 -8.28
CA GLN A 12 -20.93 -13.05 -8.26
C GLN A 12 -21.35 -12.83 -6.81
N GLU A 13 -21.70 -11.59 -6.45
CA GLU A 13 -22.38 -11.30 -5.20
C GLU A 13 -23.74 -12.02 -5.17
N ARG A 14 -23.80 -13.16 -4.49
CA ARG A 14 -25.08 -13.85 -4.26
C ARG A 14 -25.84 -13.10 -3.17
N PHE A 15 -26.85 -12.33 -3.58
CA PHE A 15 -27.74 -11.58 -2.68
C PHE A 15 -28.69 -12.43 -1.82
N PHE A 16 -28.68 -13.77 -1.92
CA PHE A 16 -29.59 -14.61 -1.13
C PHE A 16 -28.93 -15.96 -0.76
N ALA A 17 -28.47 -16.06 0.50
CA ALA A 17 -28.58 -17.22 1.38
C ALA A 17 -27.74 -16.94 2.64
N ASN A 18 -28.44 -16.55 3.70
CA ASN A 18 -27.91 -16.32 5.03
C ASN A 18 -27.67 -17.69 5.69
N ASP A 19 -26.56 -18.36 5.38
CA ASP A 19 -26.06 -19.49 6.16
C ASP A 19 -25.00 -18.97 7.13
N GLY A 20 -25.41 -18.86 8.40
CA GLY A 20 -24.72 -18.17 9.49
C GLY A 20 -23.45 -18.85 10.00
N VAL A 21 -22.43 -18.93 9.15
CA VAL A 21 -21.03 -19.06 9.60
C VAL A 21 -20.24 -17.90 8.99
N PRO A 22 -19.89 -16.86 9.76
CA PRO A 22 -19.06 -15.78 9.26
C PRO A 22 -17.68 -16.36 8.95
N ASP A 23 -17.39 -16.52 7.66
CA ASP A 23 -16.05 -16.80 7.18
C ASP A 23 -15.23 -15.53 7.45
N ALA A 24 -14.41 -15.55 8.50
CA ALA A 24 -13.64 -14.40 8.96
C ALA A 24 -12.79 -13.76 7.84
N GLY A 25 -12.44 -14.54 6.80
CA GLY A 25 -11.79 -14.02 5.60
C GLY A 25 -12.69 -13.12 4.75
N ARG A 26 -13.99 -13.42 4.64
CA ARG A 26 -14.97 -12.63 3.87
C ARG A 26 -15.30 -11.30 4.56
N GLU A 27 -15.44 -11.31 5.89
CA GLU A 27 -15.69 -10.09 6.66
C GLU A 27 -14.52 -9.11 6.56
N MET A 28 -13.28 -9.60 6.65
CA MET A 28 -12.08 -8.78 6.50
C MET A 28 -11.95 -8.17 5.10
N ILE A 29 -12.33 -8.91 4.05
CA ILE A 29 -12.32 -8.38 2.67
C ILE A 29 -13.42 -7.34 2.47
N ALA A 30 -14.61 -7.57 3.03
CA ALA A 30 -15.71 -6.62 2.98
C ALA A 30 -15.38 -5.32 3.72
N GLU A 31 -14.77 -5.42 4.92
CA GLU A 31 -14.33 -4.27 5.70
C GLU A 31 -13.26 -3.45 4.96
N TYR A 32 -12.27 -4.12 4.35
CA TYR A 32 -11.23 -3.46 3.55
C TYR A 32 -11.85 -2.67 2.38
N ARG A 33 -12.79 -3.27 1.64
CA ARG A 33 -13.48 -2.61 0.52
C ARG A 33 -14.30 -1.40 0.98
N GLN A 34 -15.05 -1.55 2.06
CA GLN A 34 -15.84 -0.46 2.62
C GLN A 34 -14.95 0.74 2.99
N ILE A 35 -13.79 0.48 3.57
CA ILE A 35 -12.84 1.52 3.97
C ILE A 35 -12.16 2.16 2.75
N CYS A 36 -11.82 1.39 1.72
CA CYS A 36 -11.37 1.95 0.44
C CYS A 36 -12.42 2.89 -0.17
N GLU A 37 -13.71 2.54 -0.09
CA GLU A 37 -14.80 3.40 -0.56
C GLU A 37 -14.93 4.67 0.28
N GLN A 38 -14.79 4.59 1.61
CA GLN A 38 -14.76 5.76 2.49
C GLN A 38 -13.62 6.71 2.13
N PHE A 39 -12.40 6.20 1.95
CA PHE A 39 -11.25 7.02 1.53
C PHE A 39 -11.44 7.61 0.14
N ARG A 40 -12.01 6.85 -0.80
CA ARG A 40 -12.36 7.34 -2.13
C ARG A 40 -13.35 8.51 -2.07
N ARG A 41 -14.37 8.42 -1.21
CA ARG A 41 -15.34 9.49 -0.98
C ARG A 41 -14.67 10.70 -0.35
N PHE A 42 -13.80 10.51 0.63
CA PHE A 42 -13.03 11.58 1.25
C PHE A 42 -12.24 12.40 0.21
N ILE A 43 -11.45 11.76 -0.66
CA ILE A 43 -10.66 12.48 -1.68
C ILE A 43 -11.57 13.27 -2.65
N ARG A 44 -12.80 12.79 -2.91
CA ARG A 44 -13.73 13.42 -3.86
C ARG A 44 -14.59 14.52 -3.28
N GLU A 45 -15.09 14.32 -2.07
CA GLU A 45 -16.15 15.13 -1.46
C GLU A 45 -15.58 16.17 -0.49
N PHE A 46 -14.37 15.96 0.03
CA PHE A 46 -13.80 16.87 1.03
C PHE A 46 -13.54 18.26 0.44
N SER A 47 -14.15 19.26 1.07
CA SER A 47 -13.99 20.67 0.75
C SER A 47 -13.75 21.45 2.04
N THR A 48 -12.76 22.34 2.01
CA THR A 48 -12.43 23.21 3.15
C THR A 48 -13.30 24.46 3.11
N GLY A 49 -14.61 24.31 3.34
CA GLY A 49 -15.56 25.38 3.75
C GLY A 49 -15.54 26.73 3.02
N GLY A 50 -14.93 26.83 1.85
CA GLY A 50 -14.65 28.06 1.13
C GLY A 50 -15.10 27.98 -0.32
N ILE A 51 -15.07 29.13 -1.02
CA ILE A 51 -15.51 29.29 -2.42
C ILE A 51 -14.63 28.50 -3.41
N GLY A 52 -13.52 27.93 -2.95
CA GLY A 52 -12.55 27.21 -3.77
C GLY A 52 -12.56 25.70 -3.57
N GLY A 53 -13.32 25.01 -4.42
CA GLY A 53 -12.95 23.70 -4.98
C GLY A 53 -12.83 22.49 -4.04
N LEU A 54 -12.59 21.34 -4.67
CA LEU A 54 -12.36 20.06 -4.02
C LEU A 54 -10.85 19.95 -3.76
N TYR A 55 -10.43 20.25 -2.53
CA TYR A 55 -9.02 20.47 -2.18
C TYR A 55 -8.10 19.31 -2.62
N TYR A 56 -8.36 18.09 -2.13
CA TYR A 56 -7.52 16.93 -2.41
C TYR A 56 -7.61 16.46 -3.86
N ARG A 57 -8.77 16.65 -4.51
CA ARG A 57 -8.97 16.31 -5.92
C ARG A 57 -8.09 17.17 -6.83
N ASP A 58 -8.10 18.48 -6.60
CA ASP A 58 -7.35 19.44 -7.40
C ASP A 58 -5.85 19.31 -7.16
N GLU A 59 -5.44 19.04 -5.90
CA GLU A 59 -4.06 18.73 -5.54
C GLU A 59 -3.56 17.45 -6.21
N LEU A 60 -4.33 16.35 -6.12
CA LEU A 60 -3.98 15.08 -6.74
C LEU A 60 -3.79 15.21 -8.25
N LYS A 61 -4.71 15.93 -8.92
CA LYS A 61 -4.62 16.18 -10.36
C LYS A 61 -3.40 17.03 -10.72
N ARG A 62 -3.11 18.07 -9.95
CA ARG A 62 -1.93 18.93 -10.14
C ARG A 62 -0.63 18.14 -9.99
N ASN A 63 -0.52 17.38 -8.90
CA ASN A 63 0.67 16.59 -8.59
C ASN A 63 0.89 15.51 -9.65
N TYR A 64 -0.17 14.82 -10.07
CA TYR A 64 -0.07 13.80 -11.11
C TYR A 64 0.40 14.37 -12.45
N ASN A 65 -0.17 15.50 -12.89
CA ASN A 65 0.27 16.18 -14.13
C ASN A 65 1.72 16.69 -14.05
N ALA A 66 2.19 17.03 -12.85
CA ALA A 66 3.57 17.41 -12.59
C ALA A 66 4.51 16.21 -12.40
N LYS A 67 4.01 14.97 -12.51
CA LYS A 67 4.75 13.72 -12.26
C LYS A 67 5.26 13.59 -10.82
N HIS A 68 4.58 14.26 -9.89
CA HIS A 68 4.76 14.09 -8.46
C HIS A 68 3.70 13.12 -7.94
N TYR A 69 4.08 11.86 -7.71
CA TYR A 69 3.15 10.81 -7.30
C TYR A 69 2.96 10.74 -5.79
N PHE A 70 2.64 11.88 -5.17
CA PHE A 70 2.30 11.93 -3.75
C PHE A 70 1.09 12.82 -3.47
N LEU A 71 0.40 12.54 -2.37
CA LEU A 71 -0.68 13.36 -1.83
C LEU A 71 -0.45 13.58 -0.34
N GLU A 72 -0.45 14.83 0.10
CA GLU A 72 -0.35 15.18 1.52
C GLU A 72 -1.76 15.29 2.12
N VAL A 73 -2.05 14.48 3.14
CA VAL A 73 -3.37 14.41 3.78
C VAL A 73 -3.25 14.82 5.23
N ASN A 74 -4.04 15.81 5.64
CA ASN A 74 -4.13 16.22 7.03
C ASN A 74 -5.10 15.29 7.80
N MET A 75 -4.64 14.75 8.92
CA MET A 75 -5.44 13.88 9.78
C MET A 75 -6.65 14.58 10.41
N THR A 76 -6.56 15.88 10.69
CA THR A 76 -7.69 16.70 11.17
C THR A 76 -8.80 16.77 10.14
N HIS A 77 -8.46 16.88 8.86
CA HIS A 77 -9.43 16.88 7.77
C HIS A 77 -10.13 15.52 7.64
N LEU A 78 -9.38 14.42 7.77
CA LEU A 78 -9.96 13.09 7.76
C LEU A 78 -10.93 12.91 8.93
N LYS A 79 -10.54 13.34 10.13
CA LYS A 79 -11.40 13.30 11.33
C LYS A 79 -12.71 14.09 11.17
N GLN A 80 -12.67 15.24 10.50
CA GLN A 80 -13.86 16.06 10.25
C GLN A 80 -14.85 15.38 9.29
N PHE A 81 -14.35 14.58 8.35
CA PHE A 81 -15.18 13.88 7.38
C PHE A 81 -15.70 12.54 7.92
N ASP A 82 -14.80 11.74 8.51
CA ASP A 82 -15.10 10.42 9.05
C ASP A 82 -14.19 10.13 10.26
N GLU A 83 -14.79 10.18 11.46
CA GLU A 83 -14.10 9.91 12.72
C GLU A 83 -13.70 8.43 12.87
N ASP A 84 -14.50 7.51 12.34
CA ASP A 84 -14.22 6.06 12.42
C ASP A 84 -13.03 5.69 11.52
N ALA A 85 -12.97 6.24 10.30
CA ALA A 85 -11.84 6.04 9.40
C ALA A 85 -10.53 6.58 9.98
N GLU A 86 -10.55 7.74 10.65
CA GLU A 86 -9.36 8.30 11.31
C GLU A 86 -8.89 7.44 12.48
N ALA A 87 -9.81 7.01 13.35
CA ALA A 87 -9.49 6.17 14.49
C ALA A 87 -8.90 4.82 14.06
N LYS A 88 -9.45 4.21 13.01
CA LYS A 88 -8.94 3.00 12.38
C LYS A 88 -7.54 3.21 11.80
N LEU A 89 -7.33 4.29 11.04
CA LEU A 89 -6.02 4.61 10.46
C LEU A 89 -4.94 4.81 11.54
N ARG A 90 -5.29 5.45 12.66
CA ARG A 90 -4.37 5.67 13.79
C ARG A 90 -4.00 4.37 14.52
N THR A 91 -4.96 3.46 14.67
CA THR A 91 -4.78 2.19 15.38
C THR A 91 -4.09 1.11 14.54
N HIS A 92 -4.37 1.05 13.23
CA HIS A 92 -3.80 0.05 12.32
C HIS A 92 -3.31 0.66 10.99
N PRO A 93 -2.32 1.56 11.01
CA PRO A 93 -1.80 2.22 9.81
C PRO A 93 -1.28 1.24 8.76
N GLY A 94 -0.67 0.12 9.17
CA GLY A 94 -0.10 -0.86 8.24
C GLY A 94 -1.14 -1.57 7.34
N LYS A 95 -2.42 -1.58 7.73
CA LYS A 95 -3.52 -2.15 6.92
C LYS A 95 -4.26 -1.09 6.13
N PHE A 96 -4.50 0.07 6.76
CA PHE A 96 -5.35 1.11 6.17
C PHE A 96 -4.60 2.09 5.27
N LEU A 97 -3.29 2.28 5.45
CA LEU A 97 -2.52 3.14 4.56
C LEU A 97 -2.44 2.57 3.11
N PRO A 98 -2.18 1.26 2.89
CA PRO A 98 -2.26 0.68 1.55
C PRO A 98 -3.67 0.79 0.92
N ALA A 99 -4.73 0.62 1.73
CA ALA A 99 -6.11 0.82 1.29
C ALA A 99 -6.35 2.26 0.79
N PHE A 100 -5.77 3.23 1.51
CA PHE A 100 -5.86 4.63 1.13
C PHE A 100 -5.08 4.92 -0.15
N GLU A 101 -3.86 4.37 -0.32
CA GLU A 101 -3.07 4.50 -1.56
C GLU A 101 -3.80 3.88 -2.77
N GLU A 102 -4.49 2.75 -2.58
CA GLU A 102 -5.34 2.12 -3.60
C GLU A 102 -6.55 2.98 -3.97
N ALA A 103 -7.21 3.59 -2.97
CA ALA A 103 -8.30 4.53 -3.19
C ALA A 103 -7.81 5.78 -3.95
N ALA A 104 -6.66 6.35 -3.58
CA ALA A 104 -6.05 7.48 -4.26
C ALA A 104 -5.68 7.15 -5.71
N ARG A 105 -5.14 5.96 -5.96
CA ARG A 105 -4.87 5.45 -7.31
C ARG A 105 -6.16 5.40 -8.13
N THR A 106 -7.23 4.80 -7.60
CA THR A 106 -8.51 4.72 -8.31
C THR A 106 -9.08 6.11 -8.65
N VAL A 107 -8.99 7.07 -7.72
CA VAL A 107 -9.44 8.44 -7.96
C VAL A 107 -8.57 9.14 -9.00
N ALA A 108 -7.25 9.02 -8.94
CA ALA A 108 -6.36 9.62 -9.92
C ALA A 108 -6.61 9.07 -11.34
N ASP A 109 -6.98 7.80 -11.48
CA ASP A 109 -7.29 7.19 -12.78
C ASP A 109 -8.49 7.89 -13.43
N GLU A 110 -9.58 8.01 -12.67
CA GLU A 110 -10.81 8.66 -13.11
C GLU A 110 -10.62 10.15 -13.44
N LEU A 111 -9.69 10.83 -12.76
CA LEU A 111 -9.43 12.27 -12.98
C LEU A 111 -8.52 12.56 -14.16
N THR A 112 -7.67 11.60 -14.53
CA THR A 112 -6.63 11.77 -15.56
C THR A 112 -7.06 11.17 -16.91
N ALA A 113 -8.15 10.40 -16.94
CA ALA A 113 -8.72 9.89 -18.18
C ALA A 113 -9.41 11.00 -19.01
N PRO A 114 -9.17 11.09 -20.34
CA PRO A 114 -8.23 10.32 -21.15
C PRO A 114 -6.79 10.85 -21.03
N ARG A 115 -5.83 9.93 -20.86
CA ARG A 115 -4.41 10.26 -20.75
C ARG A 115 -3.78 10.41 -22.15
N PRO A 116 -2.73 11.24 -22.29
CA PRO A 116 -1.99 11.34 -23.55
C PRO A 116 -1.33 10.00 -23.92
N GLU A 117 -1.18 9.73 -25.22
CA GLU A 117 -0.52 8.54 -25.74
C GLU A 117 0.91 8.43 -25.18
N GLY A 118 1.22 7.29 -24.56
CA GLY A 118 2.52 7.02 -23.90
C GLY A 118 2.51 7.04 -22.37
N GLU A 119 1.43 7.49 -21.72
CA GLU A 119 1.25 7.49 -20.25
C GLU A 119 0.07 6.61 -19.80
N GLU A 120 -0.14 5.49 -20.49
CA GLU A 120 -1.23 4.55 -20.20
C GLU A 120 -1.02 3.81 -18.87
N GLU A 121 0.24 3.59 -18.47
CA GLU A 121 0.55 2.92 -17.21
C GLU A 121 0.35 3.83 -16.01
N MET A 122 -0.60 3.43 -15.16
CA MET A 122 -0.82 4.09 -13.89
C MET A 122 0.35 3.88 -12.93
N LYS A 123 0.88 4.97 -12.38
CA LYS A 123 1.88 4.93 -11.31
C LYS A 123 1.22 4.87 -9.93
N ASP A 124 1.94 4.25 -9.00
CA ASP A 124 1.54 4.16 -7.60
C ASP A 124 1.63 5.55 -6.95
N ILE A 125 0.69 5.87 -6.06
CA ILE A 125 0.61 7.18 -5.40
C ILE A 125 0.91 6.98 -3.92
N GLN A 126 1.89 7.71 -3.41
CA GLN A 126 2.26 7.67 -2.00
C GLN A 126 1.43 8.68 -1.20
N ILE A 127 0.85 8.23 -0.09
CA ILE A 127 0.13 9.13 0.83
C ILE A 127 1.06 9.55 1.95
N SER A 128 1.21 10.86 2.14
CA SER A 128 1.92 11.45 3.27
C SER A 128 0.91 12.02 4.25
N LEU A 129 1.04 11.68 5.53
CA LEU A 129 0.11 12.11 6.57
C LEU A 129 0.72 13.26 7.38
N THR A 130 -0.06 14.32 7.55
CA THR A 130 0.30 15.48 8.37
C THR A 130 -0.57 15.52 9.61
N LEU A 131 0.08 15.67 10.76
CA LEU A 131 -0.52 15.65 12.09
C LEU A 131 -0.36 17.03 12.74
N ASP A 132 -1.45 17.70 13.07
CA ASP A 132 -1.42 19.02 13.74
C ASP A 132 -1.26 18.94 15.27
N GLU A 133 -1.10 17.74 15.81
CA GLU A 133 -1.00 17.49 17.25
C GLU A 133 0.37 17.87 17.82
N TYR A 134 0.47 18.05 19.13
CA TYR A 134 1.77 18.29 19.77
C TYR A 134 2.66 17.04 19.67
N PRO A 135 3.95 17.18 19.33
CA PRO A 135 4.86 16.05 19.28
C PRO A 135 5.07 15.45 20.67
N THR A 136 5.18 14.13 20.72
CA THR A 136 5.54 13.38 21.92
C THR A 136 7.06 13.22 21.98
N SER A 137 7.64 13.38 23.17
CA SER A 137 9.07 13.10 23.40
C SER A 137 9.38 11.62 23.14
N ILE A 138 10.55 11.34 22.53
CA ILE A 138 11.01 9.99 22.19
C ILE A 138 10.98 9.07 23.42
N ARG A 139 11.28 9.59 24.62
CA ARG A 139 11.28 8.83 25.88
C ARG A 139 9.90 8.34 26.33
N ARG A 140 8.84 8.97 25.86
CA ARG A 140 7.45 8.59 26.17
C ARG A 140 6.89 7.53 25.23
N VAL A 141 7.62 7.18 24.16
CA VAL A 141 7.25 6.09 23.26
C VAL A 141 7.55 4.75 23.94
N LYS A 142 6.50 4.00 24.24
CA LYS A 142 6.51 2.71 24.93
C LYS A 142 5.93 1.63 24.01
N SER A 143 5.94 0.38 24.49
CA SER A 143 5.40 -0.78 23.79
C SER A 143 3.92 -0.65 23.39
N ALA A 144 3.13 0.13 24.13
CA ALA A 144 1.71 0.35 23.81
C ALA A 144 1.49 1.10 22.48
N GLN A 145 2.47 1.90 22.02
CA GLN A 145 2.40 2.65 20.76
C GLN A 145 3.01 1.87 19.58
N VAL A 146 3.39 0.61 19.75
CA VAL A 146 3.90 -0.23 18.66
C VAL A 146 2.79 -0.47 17.63
N SER A 147 3.14 -0.32 16.35
CA SER A 147 2.21 -0.44 15.22
C SER A 147 1.10 0.63 15.17
N GLN A 148 1.28 1.76 15.86
CA GLN A 148 0.37 2.90 15.83
C GLN A 148 1.08 4.14 15.26
N ILE A 149 0.30 5.13 14.83
CA ILE A 149 0.85 6.43 14.38
C ILE A 149 1.33 7.22 15.59
N VAL A 150 2.57 7.71 15.53
CA VAL A 150 3.16 8.59 16.55
C VAL A 150 3.79 9.82 15.91
N LYS A 151 3.65 10.98 16.55
CA LYS A 151 4.36 12.20 16.19
C LYS A 151 5.47 12.45 17.20
N ILE A 152 6.71 12.51 16.75
CA ILE A 152 7.89 12.76 17.59
C ILE A 152 8.73 13.91 17.02
N CYS A 153 9.48 14.58 17.89
CA CYS A 153 10.46 15.60 17.51
C CYS A 153 11.88 15.15 17.89
N GLY A 154 12.87 15.64 17.15
CA GLY A 154 14.28 15.30 17.35
C GLY A 154 15.18 15.89 16.26
N ILE A 155 16.47 15.59 16.34
CA ILE A 155 17.51 16.04 15.42
C ILE A 155 18.05 14.83 14.63
N ILE A 156 18.18 14.97 13.32
CA ILE A 156 18.79 13.93 12.47
C ILE A 156 20.31 13.98 12.65
N VAL A 157 20.90 12.90 13.15
CA VAL A 157 22.36 12.78 13.39
C VAL A 157 23.09 12.07 12.26
N ALA A 158 22.40 11.20 11.53
CA ALA A 158 22.99 10.51 10.40
C ALA A 158 21.92 10.11 9.38
N ALA A 159 22.32 10.09 8.11
CA ALA A 159 21.55 9.54 7.02
C ALA A 159 22.41 8.48 6.30
N SER A 160 21.82 7.32 5.98
CA SER A 160 22.50 6.34 5.14
C SER A 160 22.56 6.81 3.69
N GLN A 161 23.43 6.18 2.89
CA GLN A 161 23.32 6.25 1.43
C GLN A 161 21.97 5.67 0.98
N VAL A 162 21.41 6.22 -0.09
CA VAL A 162 20.21 5.70 -0.74
C VAL A 162 20.51 4.31 -1.31
N ARG A 163 19.61 3.36 -1.08
CA ARG A 163 19.68 1.99 -1.59
C ARG A 163 18.40 1.68 -2.36
N ALA A 164 18.50 0.83 -3.39
CA ALA A 164 17.31 0.33 -4.07
C ALA A 164 16.65 -0.78 -3.23
N LYS A 165 15.32 -0.69 -3.06
CA LYS A 165 14.50 -1.72 -2.43
C LYS A 165 13.41 -2.16 -3.40
N ALA A 166 13.28 -3.47 -3.63
CA ALA A 166 12.22 -3.99 -4.48
C ALA A 166 10.84 -3.86 -3.82
N THR A 167 9.82 -3.50 -4.61
CA THR A 167 8.40 -3.47 -4.22
C THR A 167 7.63 -4.62 -4.86
N LYS A 168 7.90 -4.90 -6.14
CA LYS A 168 7.36 -6.05 -6.87
C LYS A 168 8.52 -6.85 -7.43
N ILE A 169 8.50 -8.15 -7.18
CA ILE A 169 9.53 -9.07 -7.68
C ILE A 169 8.90 -10.15 -8.57
N THR A 170 9.68 -10.58 -9.55
CA THR A 170 9.34 -11.73 -10.38
C THR A 170 10.28 -12.88 -10.03
N LEU A 171 9.71 -14.04 -9.70
CA LEU A 171 10.45 -15.26 -9.39
C LEU A 171 10.43 -16.20 -10.58
N GLN A 172 11.55 -16.85 -10.87
CA GLN A 172 11.64 -17.89 -11.89
C GLN A 172 12.26 -19.16 -11.32
N CYS A 173 11.62 -20.30 -11.57
CA CYS A 173 12.16 -21.61 -11.23
C CYS A 173 13.34 -21.95 -12.16
N ARG A 174 14.45 -22.41 -11.57
CA ARG A 174 15.67 -22.80 -12.31
C ARG A 174 15.46 -24.02 -13.21
N THR A 175 14.63 -24.97 -12.79
CA THR A 175 14.47 -26.27 -13.48
C THR A 175 13.35 -26.21 -14.51
N CYS A 176 12.14 -25.83 -14.10
CA CYS A 176 10.97 -25.88 -14.98
C CYS A 176 10.61 -24.53 -15.63
N ARG A 177 11.40 -23.47 -15.40
CA ARG A 177 11.16 -22.10 -15.92
C ARG A 177 9.81 -21.48 -15.51
N HIS A 178 9.05 -22.14 -14.62
CA HIS A 178 7.81 -21.59 -14.08
C HIS A 178 8.09 -20.24 -13.43
N THR A 179 7.29 -19.24 -13.81
CA THR A 179 7.49 -17.85 -13.41
C THR A 179 6.30 -17.39 -12.58
N ILE A 180 6.58 -16.82 -11.41
CA ILE A 180 5.60 -16.11 -10.58
C ILE A 180 5.90 -14.63 -10.75
N SER A 181 5.05 -13.92 -11.48
CA SER A 181 5.17 -12.48 -11.75
C SER A 181 4.51 -11.64 -10.67
N ASP A 182 4.99 -10.41 -10.53
CA ASP A 182 4.36 -9.32 -9.74
C ASP A 182 4.04 -9.67 -8.29
N GLN A 183 4.92 -10.44 -7.65
CA GLN A 183 4.77 -10.71 -6.22
C GLN A 183 5.06 -9.43 -5.43
N ALA A 184 4.03 -8.88 -4.79
CA ALA A 184 4.13 -7.71 -3.95
C ALA A 184 4.87 -8.04 -2.64
N LEU A 185 5.90 -7.26 -2.35
CA LEU A 185 6.64 -7.34 -1.10
C LEU A 185 5.97 -6.47 -0.04
N LYS A 186 5.92 -6.98 1.19
CA LYS A 186 5.40 -6.20 2.32
C LYS A 186 6.29 -4.97 2.55
N PRO A 187 5.69 -3.80 2.85
CA PRO A 187 6.45 -2.62 3.22
C PRO A 187 7.19 -2.85 4.55
N GLY A 188 8.25 -2.08 4.81
CA GLY A 188 9.06 -2.17 6.05
C GLY A 188 10.44 -2.81 5.90
N LEU A 189 11.02 -3.29 6.99
CA LEU A 189 12.37 -3.87 7.04
C LEU A 189 12.37 -5.40 6.98
N GLU A 190 11.21 -6.01 6.78
CA GLU A 190 11.06 -7.46 6.75
C GLU A 190 11.67 -8.04 5.46
N GLY A 191 12.41 -9.14 5.61
CA GLY A 191 12.96 -9.88 4.48
C GLY A 191 11.88 -10.69 3.77
N PHE A 192 12.01 -10.83 2.45
CA PHE A 192 11.16 -11.73 1.69
C PHE A 192 11.74 -13.15 1.68
N GLN A 193 10.94 -14.14 2.09
CA GLN A 193 11.33 -15.55 2.03
C GLN A 193 10.86 -16.16 0.71
N LEU A 194 11.81 -16.75 -0.03
CA LEU A 194 11.52 -17.45 -1.28
C LEU A 194 10.71 -18.73 -1.01
N PRO A 195 9.72 -19.05 -1.87
CA PRO A 195 8.99 -20.31 -1.75
C PRO A 195 9.93 -21.51 -1.88
N ARG A 196 9.82 -22.46 -0.93
CA ARG A 196 10.69 -23.66 -0.90
C ARG A 196 10.31 -24.74 -1.92
N THR A 197 9.08 -24.69 -2.41
CA THR A 197 8.53 -25.66 -3.35
C THR A 197 8.08 -24.98 -4.63
N CYS A 198 8.31 -25.62 -5.76
CA CYS A 198 7.83 -25.13 -7.05
C CYS A 198 6.31 -25.28 -7.12
N GLY A 199 5.61 -24.21 -7.50
CA GLY A 199 4.15 -24.20 -7.70
C GLY A 199 3.71 -24.60 -9.12
N ALA A 200 4.63 -25.14 -9.92
CA ALA A 200 4.30 -25.54 -11.29
C ALA A 200 3.34 -26.75 -11.28
N PRO A 201 2.33 -26.78 -12.17
CA PRO A 201 1.47 -27.94 -12.31
C PRO A 201 2.32 -29.16 -12.66
N GLN A 202 2.25 -30.19 -11.81
CA GLN A 202 3.04 -31.43 -11.96
C GLN A 202 2.53 -32.30 -13.11
N SER A 203 1.48 -31.87 -13.84
CA SER A 203 0.93 -32.56 -15.00
C SER A 203 1.89 -32.47 -16.18
N GLY A 204 2.77 -33.47 -16.30
CA GLY A 204 3.64 -33.67 -17.47
C GLY A 204 5.14 -33.46 -17.23
N GLN A 205 5.58 -33.20 -16.00
CA GLN A 205 7.02 -33.07 -15.69
C GLN A 205 7.64 -34.39 -15.23
N LEU A 206 8.64 -34.87 -15.98
CA LEU A 206 9.42 -36.07 -15.66
C LEU A 206 10.35 -35.92 -14.44
N GLN A 207 10.65 -34.69 -14.01
CA GLN A 207 11.53 -34.43 -12.87
C GLN A 207 10.90 -33.43 -11.90
N ARG A 208 10.87 -33.79 -10.62
CA ARG A 208 10.49 -32.88 -9.54
C ARG A 208 11.56 -31.81 -9.41
N CYS A 209 11.12 -30.56 -9.25
CA CYS A 209 12.03 -29.45 -8.97
C CYS A 209 12.72 -29.67 -7.60
N PRO A 210 14.00 -29.27 -7.45
CA PRO A 210 14.70 -29.32 -6.17
C PRO A 210 14.05 -28.39 -5.16
N VAL A 211 14.41 -28.56 -3.88
CA VAL A 211 14.02 -27.61 -2.82
C VAL A 211 14.69 -26.26 -3.08
N ASP A 212 13.97 -25.18 -2.81
CA ASP A 212 14.36 -23.78 -3.09
C ASP A 212 14.72 -23.53 -4.58
N PRO A 213 13.82 -23.84 -5.53
CA PRO A 213 14.15 -23.80 -6.94
C PRO A 213 14.06 -22.38 -7.55
N TYR A 214 13.49 -21.41 -6.83
CA TYR A 214 13.24 -20.07 -7.33
C TYR A 214 14.45 -19.15 -7.18
N HIS A 215 14.64 -18.28 -8.17
CA HIS A 215 15.52 -17.13 -8.11
C HIS A 215 14.78 -15.88 -8.57
N ILE A 216 15.22 -14.72 -8.11
CA ILE A 216 14.64 -13.43 -8.48
C ILE A 216 15.19 -13.02 -9.84
N VAL A 217 14.31 -12.59 -10.75
CA VAL A 217 14.67 -12.07 -12.07
C VAL A 217 14.80 -10.55 -11.97
N PRO A 218 16.03 -9.99 -11.92
CA PRO A 218 16.23 -8.56 -11.67
C PRO A 218 15.62 -7.66 -12.75
N ASP A 219 15.62 -8.12 -14.00
CA ASP A 219 15.10 -7.35 -15.16
C ASP A 219 13.59 -7.08 -15.08
N LYS A 220 12.86 -7.85 -14.26
CA LYS A 220 11.40 -7.75 -14.09
C LYS A 220 11.01 -7.37 -12.66
N CYS A 221 11.90 -6.68 -11.96
CA CYS A 221 11.65 -6.17 -10.61
C CYS A 221 11.37 -4.67 -10.66
N HIS A 222 10.41 -4.23 -9.85
CA HIS A 222 10.17 -2.82 -9.59
C HIS A 222 10.87 -2.45 -8.28
N CYS A 223 11.68 -1.38 -8.33
CA CYS A 223 12.47 -0.91 -7.20
C CYS A 223 12.11 0.54 -6.88
N VAL A 224 12.16 0.87 -5.59
CA VAL A 224 12.04 2.22 -5.05
C VAL A 224 13.27 2.55 -4.23
N ASP A 225 13.55 3.84 -4.08
CA ASP A 225 14.62 4.31 -3.23
C ASP A 225 14.29 4.14 -1.75
N TYR A 226 15.28 3.69 -0.99
CA TYR A 226 15.19 3.45 0.44
C TYR A 226 16.36 4.13 1.15
N GLN A 227 16.05 4.85 2.24
CA GLN A 227 17.03 5.51 3.08
C GLN A 227 16.71 5.26 4.56
N THR A 228 17.76 5.05 5.36
CA THR A 228 17.66 4.93 6.81
C THR A 228 18.19 6.21 7.45
N LEU A 229 17.36 6.85 8.28
CA LEU A 229 17.73 8.04 9.04
C LEU A 229 17.89 7.67 10.52
N LYS A 230 18.86 8.29 11.20
CA LYS A 230 19.04 8.20 12.66
C LYS A 230 18.59 9.50 13.29
N LEU A 231 17.57 9.41 14.14
CA LEU A 231 17.01 10.52 14.91
C LEU A 231 17.52 10.45 16.36
N GLN A 232 18.00 11.57 16.88
CA GLN A 232 18.34 11.78 18.28
C GLN A 232 17.31 12.72 18.93
N GLU A 233 17.09 12.57 20.23
CA GLU A 233 16.22 13.49 21.00
C GLU A 233 16.80 14.91 21.05
N ASN A 234 15.94 15.90 21.30
CA ASN A 234 16.37 17.28 21.45
C ASN A 234 17.24 17.44 22.71
N PRO A 235 18.29 18.28 22.68
CA PRO A 235 19.17 18.48 23.83
C PRO A 235 18.43 19.04 25.05
N GLU A 236 17.33 19.77 24.84
CA GLU A 236 16.49 20.32 25.90
C GLU A 236 15.71 19.25 26.68
N ASP A 237 15.48 18.10 26.06
CA ASP A 237 14.80 16.94 26.68
C ASP A 237 15.80 15.99 27.38
N VAL A 238 17.11 16.32 27.34
CA VAL A 238 18.19 15.58 28.01
C VAL A 238 18.35 16.11 29.45
N PRO A 239 18.30 15.24 30.49
CA PRO A 239 18.43 15.63 31.89
C PRO A 239 19.85 16.05 32.27
#